data_AF-A0A1Q7YEM8-F1
#
_entry.id   AF-A0A1Q7YEM8-F1
#
_cell.length_a   1.000
_cell.length_b   1.000
_cell.length_c   1.000
_cell.angle_alpha   90.00
_cell.angle_beta   90.00
_cell.angle_gamma   90.00
#
_symmetry.space_group_name_H-M   'P 1'
#
loop_
_entity.id
_entity.type
_entity.pdbx_description
1 polymer ?
#
loop_
_entity_poly.entity_id
_entity_poly.type
_entity_poly.pdbx_seq_one_letter_code
_entity_poly.pdbx_strand_id
1 'polypeptide(L)'
;MKMADYFFPTKVSFGRFVNRSGETPLFRTLSADGGSQIYKGRVVILVDEGTRSAGEVFANGFQENGRATIVGTQSCGCVADTDTKKVKGGGVLQYSHLGYISGKGRKLEGAGVVPDRTVPLTIAALRQGRDLVLEEAERILKSQ
;
A
#
# COMPACT_ATOMS: atom_id res chain seq x y z
N MET A 1 -10.03 4.10 4.26
CA MET A 1 -9.66 3.57 2.93
C MET A 1 -10.85 2.85 2.28
N LYS A 2 -11.70 3.51 1.47
CA LYS A 2 -12.98 2.94 0.99
C LYS A 2 -12.86 1.63 0.20
N MET A 3 -11.84 1.50 -0.65
CA MET A 3 -11.63 0.28 -1.45
C MET A 3 -11.31 -0.96 -0.60
N ALA A 4 -10.65 -0.77 0.54
CA ALA A 4 -10.32 -1.88 1.45
C ALA A 4 -11.58 -2.44 2.15
N ASP A 5 -12.64 -1.66 2.29
CA ASP A 5 -13.87 -2.06 2.97
C ASP A 5 -14.55 -3.28 2.29
N TYR A 6 -14.27 -3.55 1.01
CA TYR A 6 -14.77 -4.75 0.30
C TYR A 6 -14.04 -6.05 0.64
N PHE A 7 -12.96 -5.99 1.42
CA PHE A 7 -12.10 -7.15 1.70
C PHE A 7 -12.04 -7.52 3.17
N PHE A 8 -12.53 -6.66 4.06
CA PHE A 8 -12.49 -6.89 5.51
C PHE A 8 -13.90 -6.89 6.10
N PRO A 9 -14.29 -7.95 6.84
CA PRO A 9 -15.60 -8.04 7.48
C PRO A 9 -15.71 -7.18 8.75
N THR A 10 -14.62 -6.51 9.14
CA THR A 10 -14.54 -5.65 10.33
C THR A 10 -13.64 -4.46 10.03
N LYS A 11 -13.72 -3.43 10.88
CA LYS A 11 -12.78 -2.31 10.79
C LYS A 11 -11.38 -2.80 11.15
N VAL A 12 -10.42 -2.60 10.25
CA VAL A 12 -9.02 -2.94 10.48
C VAL A 12 -8.13 -1.70 10.36
N SER A 13 -7.03 -1.72 11.09
CA SER A 13 -6.05 -0.63 11.06
C SER A 13 -5.18 -0.74 9.81
N PHE A 14 -5.00 0.39 9.15
CA PHE A 14 -4.00 0.60 8.09
C PHE A 14 -2.92 1.56 8.59
N GLY A 15 -2.72 1.68 9.91
CA GLY A 15 -1.69 2.56 10.49
C GLY A 15 -2.24 3.91 10.97
N ARG A 16 -1.38 4.92 10.98
CA ARG A 16 -1.70 6.28 11.45
C ARG A 16 -0.83 7.32 10.75
N PHE A 17 -1.37 8.52 10.61
CA PHE A 17 -0.57 9.68 10.25
C PHE A 17 -0.03 10.35 11.52
N VAL A 18 1.11 11.02 11.41
CA VAL A 18 1.77 11.72 12.52
C VAL A 18 2.16 13.09 12.03
N ASN A 19 1.67 14.13 12.70
CA ASN A 19 2.06 15.51 12.44
C ASN A 19 3.17 15.96 13.41
N ARG A 20 3.58 17.23 13.29
CA ARG A 20 4.64 17.82 14.14
C ARG A 20 4.26 18.00 15.60
N SER A 21 2.98 18.12 15.94
CA SER A 21 2.50 18.19 17.33
C SER A 21 2.40 16.81 17.99
N GLY A 22 2.64 15.74 17.23
CA GLY A 22 2.51 14.36 17.71
C GLY A 22 1.07 13.85 17.72
N GLU A 23 0.12 14.59 17.13
CA GLU A 23 -1.26 14.12 16.97
C GLU A 23 -1.32 13.03 15.90
N THR A 24 -2.12 12.00 16.18
CA THR A 24 -2.14 10.78 15.38
C THR A 24 -3.56 10.32 15.06
N PRO A 25 -4.21 10.88 14.03
CA PRO A 25 -5.44 10.27 13.55
C PRO A 25 -5.11 8.88 13.00
N LEU A 26 -5.86 7.89 13.49
CA LEU A 26 -5.76 6.52 13.02
C LEU A 26 -6.23 6.46 11.57
N PHE A 27 -5.42 5.83 10.72
CA PHE A 27 -5.78 5.54 9.35
C PHE A 27 -6.34 4.12 9.27
N ARG A 28 -7.64 4.00 9.02
CA ARG A 28 -8.38 2.73 9.08
C ARG A 28 -9.28 2.57 7.85
N THR A 29 -9.83 1.37 7.69
CA THR A 29 -11.03 1.19 6.86
C THR A 29 -12.15 2.09 7.38
N LEU A 30 -12.98 2.62 6.46
CA LEU A 30 -14.01 3.61 6.85
C LEU A 30 -15.18 2.90 7.52
N SER A 31 -15.52 1.73 7.02
CA SER A 31 -16.55 0.85 7.56
C SER A 31 -16.06 -0.58 7.83
N ALA A 32 -16.85 -1.30 8.63
CA ALA A 32 -16.68 -2.73 8.90
C ALA A 32 -17.58 -3.60 8.01
N ASP A 33 -18.51 -3.00 7.27
CA ASP A 33 -19.59 -3.74 6.65
C ASP A 33 -19.28 -4.14 5.22
N GLY A 34 -18.71 -3.30 4.36
CA GLY A 34 -18.66 -3.56 2.91
C GLY A 34 -20.04 -3.92 2.31
N GLY A 35 -21.11 -3.73 3.09
CA GLY A 35 -22.41 -4.38 2.94
C GLY A 35 -22.37 -5.91 2.79
N SER A 36 -23.27 -6.43 1.97
CA SER A 36 -23.33 -7.85 1.59
C SER A 36 -22.25 -8.28 0.58
N GLN A 37 -21.33 -7.38 0.19
CA GLN A 37 -20.42 -7.53 -0.95
C GLN A 37 -18.97 -7.80 -0.56
N ILE A 38 -18.72 -8.30 0.66
CA ILE A 38 -17.36 -8.66 1.08
C ILE A 38 -16.82 -9.77 0.17
N TYR A 39 -15.73 -9.48 -0.53
CA TYR A 39 -14.98 -10.46 -1.27
C TYR A 39 -14.23 -11.36 -0.28
N LYS A 40 -14.61 -12.64 -0.25
CA LYS A 40 -14.01 -13.66 0.63
C LYS A 40 -12.91 -14.48 -0.06
N GLY A 41 -12.73 -14.31 -1.37
CA GLY A 41 -11.74 -15.04 -2.13
C GLY A 41 -10.31 -14.65 -1.75
N ARG A 42 -9.36 -15.46 -2.23
CA ARG A 42 -7.93 -15.20 -2.08
C ARG A 42 -7.56 -13.95 -2.88
N VAL A 43 -6.66 -13.14 -2.33
CA VAL A 43 -6.20 -11.91 -2.96
C VAL A 43 -4.69 -11.94 -3.03
N VAL A 44 -4.15 -11.58 -4.18
CA VAL A 44 -2.73 -11.29 -4.38
C VAL A 44 -2.66 -9.84 -4.88
N ILE A 45 -1.75 -9.05 -4.34
CA ILE A 45 -1.51 -7.68 -4.77
C ILE A 45 -0.11 -7.62 -5.39
N LEU A 46 -0.06 -7.14 -6.63
CA LEU A 46 1.18 -6.98 -7.36
C LEU A 46 1.70 -5.56 -7.13
N VAL A 47 2.98 -5.43 -6.80
CA VAL A 47 3.65 -4.16 -6.54
C VAL A 47 5.01 -4.11 -7.22
N ASP A 48 5.46 -2.90 -7.50
CA ASP A 48 6.77 -2.62 -8.08
C ASP A 48 7.37 -1.34 -7.51
N GLU A 49 8.55 -0.94 -7.99
CA GLU A 49 9.20 0.31 -7.61
C GLU A 49 8.39 1.58 -7.95
N GLY A 50 7.45 1.47 -8.90
CA GLY A 50 6.53 2.55 -9.29
C GLY A 50 5.36 2.70 -8.31
N THR A 51 5.11 1.69 -7.48
CA THR A 51 4.07 1.71 -6.45
C THR A 51 4.45 2.75 -5.39
N ARG A 52 3.57 3.74 -5.18
CA ARG A 52 3.85 4.90 -4.33
C ARG A 52 2.62 5.36 -3.52
N SER A 53 2.85 6.07 -2.43
CA SER A 53 1.82 6.77 -1.65
C SER A 53 0.66 5.84 -1.25
N ALA A 54 -0.59 6.16 -1.60
CA ALA A 54 -1.76 5.36 -1.24
C ALA A 54 -1.66 3.88 -1.68
N GLY A 55 -0.95 3.59 -2.77
CA GLY A 55 -0.70 2.20 -3.21
C GLY A 55 0.15 1.42 -2.21
N GLU A 56 1.15 2.08 -1.62
CA GLU A 56 2.01 1.49 -0.59
C GLU A 56 1.25 1.28 0.71
N VAL A 57 0.46 2.27 1.14
CA VAL A 57 -0.39 2.12 2.34
C VAL A 57 -1.41 1.01 2.13
N PHE A 58 -1.99 0.89 0.94
CA PHE A 58 -2.92 -0.17 0.58
C PHE A 58 -2.26 -1.55 0.65
N ALA A 59 -1.17 -1.76 -0.10
CA ALA A 59 -0.45 -3.04 -0.12
C ALA A 59 0.05 -3.43 1.27
N ASN A 60 0.66 -2.50 1.99
CA ASN A 60 1.15 -2.71 3.35
C ASN A 60 0.02 -3.07 4.32
N GLY A 61 -1.11 -2.36 4.27
CA GLY A 61 -2.26 -2.64 5.13
C GLY A 61 -2.83 -4.03 4.87
N PHE A 62 -2.94 -4.46 3.61
CA PHE A 62 -3.37 -5.82 3.28
C PHE A 62 -2.37 -6.88 3.74
N GLN A 63 -1.07 -6.62 3.57
CA GLN A 63 0.01 -7.49 4.03
C GLN A 63 0.00 -7.65 5.55
N GLU A 64 -0.02 -6.55 6.29
CA GLU A 64 0.08 -6.57 7.75
C GLU A 64 -1.14 -7.20 8.42
N ASN A 65 -2.32 -7.08 7.79
CA ASN A 65 -3.55 -7.74 8.23
C ASN A 65 -3.71 -9.16 7.66
N GLY A 66 -2.74 -9.69 6.90
CA GLY A 66 -2.78 -11.05 6.34
C GLY A 66 -3.90 -11.28 5.32
N ARG A 67 -4.44 -10.23 4.70
CA ARG A 67 -5.57 -10.31 3.77
C ARG A 67 -5.16 -10.64 2.35
N ALA A 68 -3.96 -10.26 1.94
CA ALA A 68 -3.39 -10.59 0.65
C ALA A 68 -1.91 -10.94 0.78
N THR A 69 -1.42 -11.74 -0.17
CA THR A 69 0.01 -11.91 -0.41
C THR A 69 0.49 -10.82 -1.36
N ILE A 70 1.61 -10.19 -1.04
CA ILE A 70 2.23 -9.14 -1.87
C ILE A 70 3.34 -9.76 -2.74
N VAL A 71 3.31 -9.50 -4.05
CA VAL A 71 4.24 -10.09 -5.03
C VAL A 71 4.83 -9.00 -5.90
N GLY A 72 6.12 -9.09 -6.22
CA GLY A 72 6.80 -8.20 -7.17
C GLY A 72 8.10 -7.62 -6.61
N THR A 73 8.35 -6.32 -6.73
CA THR A 73 9.57 -5.66 -6.22
C THR A 73 9.27 -4.65 -5.11
N GLN A 74 10.30 -4.23 -4.39
CA GLN A 74 10.13 -3.24 -3.31
C GLN A 74 9.60 -1.92 -3.88
N SER A 75 8.60 -1.35 -3.20
CA SER A 75 7.98 -0.09 -3.63
C SER A 75 8.81 1.15 -3.31
N CYS A 76 8.37 2.31 -3.80
CA CYS A 76 9.10 3.58 -3.79
C CYS A 76 9.57 4.04 -2.39
N GLY A 77 8.77 3.79 -1.34
CA GLY A 77 8.95 4.39 -0.03
C GLY A 77 8.55 5.87 -0.03
N CYS A 78 7.51 6.24 -0.76
CA CYS A 78 7.14 7.62 -1.07
C CYS A 78 5.73 7.89 -0.53
N VAL A 79 5.61 7.93 0.79
CA VAL A 79 4.34 7.93 1.56
C VAL A 79 4.14 9.20 2.39
N ALA A 80 5.12 10.11 2.41
CA ALA A 80 4.99 11.40 3.06
C ALA A 80 3.88 12.24 2.40
N ASP A 81 2.95 12.73 3.22
CA ASP A 81 1.88 13.60 2.76
C ASP A 81 2.38 15.04 2.68
N THR A 82 1.97 15.74 1.62
CA THR A 82 2.39 17.12 1.35
C THR A 82 1.20 18.06 1.35
N ASP A 83 1.36 19.21 1.99
CA ASP A 83 0.43 20.33 1.89
C ASP A 83 1.06 21.46 1.07
N THR A 84 0.22 22.40 0.63
CA THR A 84 0.64 23.57 -0.14
C THR A 84 0.18 24.85 0.52
N LYS A 85 1.07 25.86 0.57
CA LYS A 85 0.76 27.19 1.10
C LYS A 85 1.16 28.26 0.12
N LYS A 86 0.23 29.19 -0.17
CA LYS A 86 0.53 30.39 -0.95
C LYS A 86 1.43 31.31 -0.15
N VAL A 87 2.49 31.83 -0.78
CA VAL A 87 3.42 32.79 -0.18
C VAL A 87 3.29 34.16 -0.83
N LYS A 88 3.77 35.20 -0.14
CA LYS A 88 3.77 36.57 -0.66
C LYS A 88 4.50 36.62 -2.01
N GLY A 89 3.94 37.36 -2.98
CA GLY A 89 4.48 37.43 -4.35
C GLY A 89 3.94 36.35 -5.29
N GLY A 90 2.98 35.52 -4.86
CA GLY A 90 2.27 34.59 -5.73
C GLY A 90 2.87 33.19 -5.85
N GLY A 91 3.98 32.92 -5.16
CA GLY A 91 4.58 31.58 -5.11
C GLY A 91 3.73 30.57 -4.32
N VAL A 92 4.01 29.29 -4.54
CA VAL A 92 3.42 28.17 -3.79
C VAL A 92 4.55 27.36 -3.14
N LEU A 93 4.51 27.25 -1.82
CA LEU A 93 5.39 26.36 -1.06
C LEU A 93 4.68 25.02 -0.88
N GLN A 94 5.25 23.95 -1.43
CA GLN A 94 4.87 22.58 -1.11
C GLN A 94 5.81 22.03 -0.04
N TYR A 95 5.26 21.43 1.01
CA TYR A 95 6.03 20.93 2.14
C TYR A 95 5.38 19.67 2.71
N SER A 96 6.20 18.74 3.21
CA SER A 96 5.68 17.58 3.94
C SER A 96 5.18 18.00 5.31
N HIS A 97 3.98 17.55 5.68
CA HIS A 97 3.35 17.92 6.94
C HIS A 97 2.86 16.71 7.76
N LEU A 98 2.68 15.53 7.14
CA LEU A 98 2.37 14.27 7.83
C LEU A 98 3.32 13.16 7.42
N GLY A 99 3.79 12.41 8.42
CA GLY A 99 4.42 11.11 8.23
C GLY A 99 3.42 9.97 8.41
N TYR A 100 3.63 8.85 7.72
CA TYR A 100 2.85 7.63 7.90
C TYR A 100 3.61 6.58 8.71
N ILE A 101 2.91 5.94 9.66
CA ILE A 101 3.39 4.80 10.44
C ILE A 101 2.40 3.65 10.28
N SER A 102 2.88 2.46 9.91
CA SER A 102 2.04 1.29 9.66
C SER A 102 1.33 0.75 10.90
N GLY A 103 0.41 -0.20 10.71
CA GLY A 103 -0.29 -0.88 11.80
C GLY A 103 0.66 -1.59 12.75
N LYS A 104 1.79 -2.11 12.23
CA LYS A 104 2.88 -2.72 13.00
C LYS A 104 3.99 -1.75 13.42
N GLY A 105 3.78 -0.44 13.28
CA GLY A 105 4.72 0.58 13.75
C GLY A 105 5.91 0.86 12.81
N ARG A 106 5.88 0.39 11.56
CA ARG A 106 6.97 0.63 10.60
C ARG A 106 6.81 1.97 9.89
N LYS A 107 7.93 2.63 9.62
CA LYS A 107 7.98 3.79 8.72
C LYS A 107 8.14 3.28 7.28
N LEU A 108 7.20 3.60 6.41
CA LEU A 108 7.29 3.26 4.98
C LEU A 108 8.05 4.32 4.19
N GLU A 109 8.00 5.59 4.61
CA GLU A 109 8.74 6.66 3.98
C GLU A 109 10.26 6.35 4.00
N GLY A 110 10.86 6.29 2.82
CA GLY A 110 12.25 5.90 2.56
C GLY A 110 12.53 4.39 2.52
N ALA A 111 11.55 3.54 2.87
CA ALA A 111 11.74 2.09 2.95
C ALA A 111 10.83 1.30 2.00
N GLY A 112 9.60 1.77 1.76
CA GLY A 112 8.62 1.09 0.94
C GLY A 112 8.02 -0.17 1.56
N VAL A 113 7.27 -0.89 0.73
CA VAL A 113 6.68 -2.19 1.01
C VAL A 113 7.60 -3.24 0.43
N VAL A 114 8.09 -4.13 1.30
CA VAL A 114 8.83 -5.31 0.89
C VAL A 114 7.81 -6.43 0.59
N PRO A 115 7.77 -6.98 -0.64
CA PRO A 115 6.82 -8.04 -1.01
C PRO A 115 7.05 -9.32 -0.20
N ASP A 116 5.99 -10.09 0.03
CA ASP A 116 6.10 -11.44 0.61
C ASP A 116 6.82 -12.40 -0.35
N ARG A 117 6.65 -12.17 -1.66
CA ARG A 117 7.38 -12.86 -2.74
C ARG A 117 8.03 -11.84 -3.65
N THR A 118 9.36 -11.76 -3.58
CA THR A 118 10.13 -10.91 -4.50
C THR A 118 10.24 -11.59 -5.86
N VAL A 119 9.78 -10.93 -6.91
CA VAL A 119 9.85 -11.38 -8.29
C VAL A 119 10.43 -10.25 -9.13
N PRO A 120 11.74 -10.28 -9.45
CA PRO A 120 12.37 -9.23 -10.22
C PRO A 120 12.01 -9.34 -11.71
N LEU A 121 11.89 -8.19 -12.36
CA LEU A 121 11.81 -8.12 -13.81
C LEU A 121 13.14 -8.58 -14.43
N THR A 122 13.09 -9.50 -15.41
CA THR A 122 14.29 -9.97 -16.10
C THR A 122 14.19 -9.69 -17.60
N ILE A 123 15.33 -9.35 -18.23
CA ILE A 123 15.41 -9.16 -19.69
C ILE A 123 14.97 -10.43 -20.43
N ALA A 124 15.30 -11.60 -19.90
CA ALA A 124 14.91 -12.88 -20.49
C ALA A 124 13.39 -13.05 -20.53
N ALA A 125 12.70 -12.77 -19.41
CA ALA A 125 11.23 -12.84 -19.36
C ALA A 125 10.58 -11.79 -20.28
N LEU A 126 11.08 -10.56 -20.29
CA LEU A 126 10.61 -9.50 -21.18
C LEU A 126 10.72 -9.90 -22.66
N ARG A 127 11.85 -10.47 -23.07
CA ARG A 127 12.07 -10.98 -24.44
C ARG A 127 11.12 -12.12 -24.81
N GLN A 128 10.67 -12.88 -23.82
CA GLN A 128 9.71 -13.97 -23.98
C GLN A 128 8.25 -13.50 -23.85
N GLY A 129 8.01 -12.21 -23.61
CA GLY A 129 6.66 -11.67 -23.39
C GLY A 129 5.99 -12.18 -22.11
N ARG A 130 6.79 -12.59 -21.11
CA ARG A 130 6.30 -13.17 -19.86
C ARG A 130 6.18 -12.14 -18.76
N ASP A 131 5.08 -12.21 -18.02
CA ASP A 131 4.86 -11.45 -16.79
C ASP A 131 5.06 -12.38 -15.60
N LEU A 132 6.30 -12.42 -15.09
CA LEU A 132 6.65 -13.30 -13.97
C LEU A 132 5.88 -12.96 -12.68
N VAL A 133 5.49 -11.69 -12.50
CA VAL A 133 4.77 -11.25 -11.30
C VAL A 133 3.34 -11.78 -11.34
N LEU A 134 2.68 -11.68 -12.50
CA LEU A 134 1.36 -12.26 -12.74
C LEU A 134 1.38 -13.80 -12.65
N GLU A 135 2.37 -14.45 -13.27
CA GLU A 135 2.50 -15.90 -13.21
C GLU A 135 2.65 -16.41 -11.76
N GLU A 136 3.45 -15.72 -10.94
CA GLU A 136 3.59 -16.05 -9.51
C GLU A 136 2.29 -15.82 -8.74
N ALA A 137 1.57 -14.73 -9.03
CA ALA A 137 0.27 -14.46 -8.44
C ALA A 137 -0.74 -15.55 -8.76
N GLU A 138 -0.83 -15.99 -10.01
CA GLU A 138 -1.67 -17.11 -10.41
C GLU A 138 -1.27 -18.41 -9.73
N ARG A 139 0.04 -18.69 -9.64
CA ARG A 139 0.56 -19.88 -8.96
C ARG A 139 0.12 -19.90 -7.50
N ILE A 140 0.25 -18.77 -6.79
CA ILE A 140 -0.20 -18.62 -5.41
C ILE A 140 -1.70 -18.89 -5.32
N LEU A 141 -2.52 -18.29 -6.19
CA LEU A 141 -3.97 -18.46 -6.19
C LEU A 141 -4.40 -19.92 -6.46
N LYS A 142 -3.68 -20.64 -7.33
CA LYS A 142 -3.94 -22.03 -7.71
C LYS A 142 -3.39 -23.09 -6.74
N SER A 143 -2.47 -22.75 -5.84
CA SER A 143 -1.72 -23.74 -5.04
C SER A 143 -2.45 -24.34 -3.83
N GLN A 144 -3.78 -24.56 -3.89
CA GLN A 144 -4.55 -25.34 -2.92
C GLN A 144 -5.71 -26.06 -3.59
#